data_AF-A0A9E5LYW3-F1
#
_entry.id   AF-A0A9E5LYW3-F1
#
_cell.length_a   1.000
_cell.length_b   1.000
_cell.length_c   1.000
_cell.angle_alpha   90.00
_cell.angle_beta   90.00
_cell.angle_gamma   90.00
#
_symmetry.space_group_name_H-M   'P 1'
#
loop_
_entity.id
_entity.type
_entity.pdbx_description
1 polymer ?
#
loop_
_entity_poly.entity_id
_entity_poly.type
_entity_poly.pdbx_seq_one_letter_code
_entity_poly.pdbx_strand_id
1 'polypeptide(L)'
;MVFPGLDSLISPDRYQRVDRAIQNLFSKTLGKTREGLPFIITGDIPAMWLRDSTWQVKPLLLSKHPDVIELLVNLSKSQVQLFLKDPYANAFNSEPNGACWHKDFPNQSPWVFERKFELDSWASILYLARKVHEIFGVTVHLDAHFQQAIKVMIDLSRREQKHDPESYIFKRSNNISHDSLSHDGRGAPVGPTGMIYSAFRPSDDACVYGYLVPSNLFFMNELKRMVLDSHKVAARELADEIERGINEYAVIDGIYAYEVDGLGNSLFMDDANVPSLLSLPYLEVLDCNDPIYVKTREFILSPNNPYFFSGTKARGIGSQHTPEKHVWPISIAIAALTSVNSEDRSRAVDLLESTDAGTGFMHESFNVNDESVFTRE
;
A
#
# COMPACT_ATOMS: atom_id res chain seq x y z
N MET A 1 -0.91 -25.01 -13.15
CA MET A 1 -0.31 -24.56 -11.87
C MET A 1 -0.04 -23.07 -11.98
N VAL A 2 -0.37 -22.30 -10.94
CA VAL A 2 -0.18 -20.84 -10.92
C VAL A 2 1.31 -20.47 -10.89
N PHE A 3 2.11 -21.23 -10.14
CA PHE A 3 3.58 -21.07 -10.05
C PHE A 3 4.28 -22.36 -10.53
N PRO A 4 4.64 -22.46 -11.82
CA PRO A 4 5.31 -23.64 -12.35
C PRO A 4 6.64 -23.92 -11.63
N GLY A 5 6.83 -25.15 -11.14
CA GLY A 5 8.07 -25.63 -10.54
C GLY A 5 8.26 -25.30 -9.05
N LEU A 6 7.35 -24.54 -8.43
CA LEU A 6 7.45 -24.18 -7.01
C LEU A 6 7.45 -25.44 -6.12
N ASP A 7 6.67 -26.44 -6.48
CA ASP A 7 6.55 -27.75 -5.81
C ASP A 7 7.87 -28.52 -5.71
N SER A 8 8.83 -28.24 -6.59
CA SER A 8 10.18 -28.83 -6.54
C SER A 8 11.20 -27.99 -5.79
N LEU A 9 10.87 -26.74 -5.44
CA LEU A 9 11.78 -25.79 -4.79
C LEU A 9 11.58 -25.68 -3.27
N ILE A 10 10.40 -26.06 -2.77
CA ILE A 10 10.04 -25.95 -1.34
C ILE A 10 9.46 -27.27 -0.83
N SER A 11 9.37 -27.42 0.49
CA SER A 11 8.77 -28.61 1.08
C SER A 11 7.28 -28.75 0.70
N PRO A 12 6.73 -29.98 0.69
CA PRO A 12 5.31 -30.20 0.42
C PRO A 12 4.38 -29.37 1.32
N ASP A 13 4.73 -29.22 2.61
CA ASP A 13 3.92 -28.45 3.56
C ASP A 13 3.91 -26.95 3.22
N ARG A 14 5.06 -26.39 2.83
CA ARG A 14 5.16 -24.99 2.37
C ARG A 14 4.39 -24.78 1.08
N TYR A 15 4.52 -25.71 0.14
CA TYR A 15 3.76 -25.66 -1.10
C TYR A 15 2.25 -25.68 -0.83
N GLN A 16 1.77 -26.55 0.05
CA GLN A 16 0.34 -26.60 0.42
C GLN A 16 -0.15 -25.31 1.08
N ARG A 17 0.68 -24.64 1.89
CA ARG A 17 0.34 -23.32 2.47
C ARG A 17 0.18 -22.27 1.38
N VAL A 18 1.14 -22.17 0.47
CA VAL A 18 1.08 -21.22 -0.66
C VAL A 18 -0.11 -21.53 -1.58
N ASP A 19 -0.30 -22.79 -1.96
CA ASP A 19 -1.41 -23.19 -2.83
C ASP A 19 -2.75 -22.84 -2.19
N ARG A 20 -2.93 -23.12 -0.89
CA ARG A 20 -4.16 -22.75 -0.15
C ARG A 20 -4.43 -21.26 -0.14
N ALA A 21 -3.40 -20.43 0.06
CA ALA A 21 -3.55 -18.97 0.01
C ALA A 21 -4.01 -18.50 -1.39
N ILE A 22 -3.45 -19.08 -2.45
CA ILE A 22 -3.84 -18.80 -3.83
C ILE A 22 -5.26 -19.30 -4.14
N GLN A 23 -5.63 -20.49 -3.67
CA GLN A 23 -7.01 -20.98 -3.82
C GLN A 23 -8.01 -20.09 -3.10
N ASN A 24 -7.68 -19.57 -1.91
CA ASN A 24 -8.54 -18.63 -1.19
C ASN A 24 -8.74 -17.33 -1.99
N LEU A 25 -7.69 -16.77 -2.61
CA LEU A 25 -7.81 -15.61 -3.49
C LEU A 25 -8.86 -15.86 -4.60
N PHE A 26 -8.74 -16.99 -5.31
CA PHE A 26 -9.65 -17.28 -6.43
C PHE A 26 -11.07 -17.68 -6.00
N SER A 27 -11.22 -18.37 -4.86
CA SER A 27 -12.51 -18.94 -4.46
C SER A 27 -13.31 -18.09 -3.48
N LYS A 28 -12.65 -17.21 -2.73
CA LYS A 28 -13.30 -16.42 -1.67
C LYS A 28 -13.27 -14.92 -1.91
N THR A 29 -12.19 -14.37 -2.48
CA THR A 29 -12.04 -12.91 -2.59
C THR A 29 -12.24 -12.38 -4.00
N LEU A 30 -11.99 -13.18 -5.04
CA LEU A 30 -12.24 -12.80 -6.42
C LEU A 30 -13.73 -12.86 -6.77
N GLY A 31 -14.35 -11.69 -6.89
CA GLY A 31 -15.67 -11.47 -7.47
C GLY A 31 -15.61 -10.71 -8.80
N LYS A 32 -16.74 -10.09 -9.16
CA LYS A 32 -16.87 -9.25 -10.34
C LYS A 32 -17.60 -7.95 -10.03
N THR A 33 -17.21 -6.90 -10.71
CA THR A 33 -17.98 -5.65 -10.81
C THR A 33 -19.28 -5.89 -11.58
N ARG A 34 -20.20 -4.92 -11.51
CA ARG A 34 -21.43 -4.90 -12.33
C ARG A 34 -21.13 -5.03 -13.82
N GLU A 35 -20.03 -4.46 -14.29
CA GLU A 35 -19.56 -4.49 -15.68
C GLU A 35 -18.83 -5.79 -16.05
N GLY A 36 -18.69 -6.72 -15.10
CA GLY A 36 -18.10 -8.05 -15.33
C GLY A 36 -16.57 -8.10 -15.21
N LEU A 37 -15.91 -6.98 -14.87
CA LEU A 37 -14.48 -6.95 -14.59
C LEU A 37 -14.16 -7.55 -13.21
N PRO A 38 -12.95 -8.11 -13.01
CA PRO A 38 -12.50 -8.62 -11.72
C PRO A 38 -12.67 -7.61 -10.58
N PHE A 39 -13.15 -8.07 -9.43
CA PHE A 39 -13.30 -7.26 -8.22
C PHE A 39 -12.79 -8.09 -7.04
N ILE A 40 -11.71 -7.65 -6.39
CA ILE A 40 -11.04 -8.43 -5.34
C ILE A 40 -11.31 -7.76 -4.01
N ILE A 41 -12.03 -8.44 -3.12
CA ILE A 41 -12.27 -7.96 -1.76
C ILE A 41 -11.06 -8.23 -0.86
N THR A 42 -10.92 -7.47 0.22
CA THR A 42 -9.79 -7.64 1.16
C THR A 42 -9.86 -8.95 1.94
N GLY A 43 -11.07 -9.49 2.14
CA GLY A 43 -11.33 -10.75 2.82
C GLY A 43 -12.65 -10.72 3.57
N ASP A 44 -12.58 -10.46 4.87
CA ASP A 44 -13.71 -10.23 5.78
C ASP A 44 -14.51 -8.95 5.46
N ILE A 45 -13.89 -7.94 4.85
CA ILE A 45 -14.55 -6.70 4.43
C ILE A 45 -14.96 -6.83 2.95
N PRO A 46 -16.26 -6.68 2.61
CA PRO A 46 -16.78 -6.95 1.28
C PRO A 46 -16.60 -5.76 0.31
N ALA A 47 -15.41 -5.16 0.31
CA ALA A 47 -15.05 -4.04 -0.56
C ALA A 47 -13.64 -4.18 -1.10
N MET A 48 -13.37 -3.50 -2.22
CA MET A 48 -12.09 -3.55 -2.90
C MET A 48 -11.30 -2.27 -2.61
N TRP A 49 -10.18 -2.43 -1.91
CA TRP A 49 -9.16 -1.40 -1.80
C TRP A 49 -8.27 -1.42 -3.05
N LEU A 50 -7.94 -0.24 -3.57
CA LEU A 50 -7.01 -0.12 -4.70
C LEU A 50 -5.62 -0.68 -4.35
N ARG A 51 -5.16 -0.43 -3.12
CA ARG A 51 -3.93 -0.98 -2.53
C ARG A 51 -3.98 -2.51 -2.44
N ASP A 52 -4.91 -3.03 -1.65
CA ASP A 52 -5.00 -4.46 -1.31
C ASP A 52 -5.14 -5.33 -2.55
N SER A 53 -6.00 -4.93 -3.48
CA SER A 53 -6.21 -5.67 -4.73
C SER A 53 -4.94 -5.76 -5.59
N THR A 54 -4.05 -4.77 -5.54
CA THR A 54 -2.72 -4.85 -6.18
C THR A 54 -1.80 -5.82 -5.44
N TRP A 55 -1.74 -5.76 -4.11
CA TRP A 55 -0.83 -6.60 -3.32
C TRP A 55 -1.25 -8.06 -3.25
N GLN A 56 -2.55 -8.34 -3.19
CA GLN A 56 -3.11 -9.70 -3.25
C GLN A 56 -2.72 -10.42 -4.55
N VAL A 57 -2.57 -9.70 -5.67
CA VAL A 57 -2.19 -10.30 -6.96
C VAL A 57 -0.72 -10.14 -7.32
N LYS A 58 0.09 -9.39 -6.56
CA LYS A 58 1.52 -9.20 -6.87
C LYS A 58 2.26 -10.54 -7.09
N PRO A 59 2.05 -11.60 -6.27
CA PRO A 59 2.67 -12.90 -6.54
C PRO A 59 2.30 -13.49 -7.92
N LEU A 60 1.08 -13.26 -8.40
CA LEU A 60 0.57 -13.77 -9.68
C LEU A 60 1.31 -13.19 -10.90
N LEU A 61 2.07 -12.11 -10.75
CA LEU A 61 2.96 -11.58 -11.79
C LEU A 61 4.04 -12.60 -12.20
N LEU A 62 4.35 -13.58 -11.35
CA LEU A 62 5.27 -14.69 -11.66
C LEU A 62 4.60 -15.80 -12.48
N SER A 63 3.27 -15.78 -12.63
CA SER A 63 2.54 -16.80 -13.36
C SER A 63 2.79 -16.71 -14.88
N LYS A 64 2.67 -17.86 -15.54
CA LYS A 64 2.67 -17.98 -17.01
C LYS A 64 1.33 -18.48 -17.55
N HIS A 65 0.32 -18.63 -16.69
CA HIS A 65 -0.98 -19.12 -17.09
C HIS A 65 -1.78 -18.03 -17.81
N PRO A 66 -2.32 -18.27 -19.03
CA PRO A 66 -3.05 -17.26 -19.79
C PRO A 66 -4.20 -16.61 -19.01
N ASP A 67 -5.03 -17.41 -18.33
CA ASP A 67 -6.17 -16.90 -17.54
C ASP A 67 -5.73 -15.99 -16.37
N VAL A 68 -4.55 -16.24 -15.79
CA VAL A 68 -4.00 -15.38 -14.73
C VAL A 68 -3.52 -14.06 -15.31
N ILE A 69 -2.89 -14.09 -16.49
CA ILE A 69 -2.48 -12.87 -17.20
C ILE A 69 -3.71 -12.05 -17.59
N GLU A 70 -4.76 -12.69 -18.10
CA GLU A 70 -6.03 -12.03 -18.43
C GLU A 70 -6.69 -11.41 -17.19
N LEU A 71 -6.71 -12.13 -16.06
CA LEU A 71 -7.18 -11.60 -14.78
C LEU A 71 -6.43 -10.31 -14.40
N LEU A 72 -5.10 -10.30 -14.47
CA LEU A 72 -4.28 -9.14 -14.10
C LEU A 72 -4.54 -7.93 -15.02
N VAL A 73 -4.66 -8.18 -16.33
CA VAL A 73 -5.01 -7.15 -17.33
C VAL A 73 -6.38 -6.55 -17.02
N ASN A 74 -7.39 -7.39 -16.74
CA ASN A 74 -8.74 -6.93 -16.46
C ASN A 74 -8.89 -6.30 -15.07
N LEU A 75 -8.10 -6.74 -14.08
CA LEU A 75 -8.03 -6.09 -12.76
C LEU A 75 -7.47 -4.68 -12.87
N SER A 76 -6.41 -4.49 -13.68
CA SER A 76 -5.87 -3.15 -13.92
C SER A 76 -6.91 -2.20 -14.53
N LYS A 77 -7.74 -2.70 -15.46
CA LYS A 77 -8.91 -1.93 -15.97
C LYS A 77 -9.94 -1.63 -14.88
N SER A 78 -10.22 -2.62 -14.02
CA SER A 78 -11.18 -2.48 -12.91
C SER A 78 -10.76 -1.37 -11.95
N GLN A 79 -9.50 -1.38 -11.51
CA GLN A 79 -8.95 -0.35 -10.61
C GLN A 79 -9.03 1.05 -11.21
N VAL A 80 -8.73 1.20 -12.51
CA VAL A 80 -8.87 2.48 -13.23
C VAL A 80 -10.32 2.95 -13.26
N GLN A 81 -11.27 2.06 -13.55
CA GLN A 81 -12.69 2.42 -13.60
C GLN A 81 -13.24 2.82 -12.23
N LEU A 82 -12.80 2.15 -11.16
CA LEU A 82 -13.15 2.48 -9.78
C LEU A 82 -12.53 3.82 -9.36
N PHE A 83 -11.24 4.04 -9.61
CA PHE A 83 -10.57 5.32 -9.37
C PHE A 83 -11.30 6.49 -10.03
N LEU A 84 -11.76 6.33 -11.27
CA LEU A 84 -12.51 7.37 -11.98
C LEU A 84 -13.90 7.65 -11.39
N LYS A 85 -14.43 6.80 -10.48
CA LYS A 85 -15.65 7.10 -9.72
C LYS A 85 -15.39 8.15 -8.65
N ASP A 86 -14.28 8.04 -7.94
CA ASP A 86 -13.85 9.03 -6.94
C ASP A 86 -12.33 8.92 -6.69
N PRO A 87 -11.52 9.83 -7.23
CA PRO A 87 -10.07 9.78 -7.11
C PRO A 87 -9.53 9.89 -5.68
N TYR A 88 -10.33 10.37 -4.71
CA TYR A 88 -9.90 10.46 -3.31
C TYR A 88 -10.32 9.25 -2.48
N ALA A 89 -10.98 8.26 -3.07
CA ALA A 89 -11.41 7.05 -2.36
C ALA A 89 -10.34 5.95 -2.39
N ASN A 90 -10.12 5.32 -1.23
CA ASN A 90 -9.30 4.13 -1.06
C ASN A 90 -10.09 2.84 -1.41
N ALA A 91 -11.40 2.81 -1.09
CA ALA A 91 -12.22 1.59 -1.16
C ALA A 91 -13.53 1.75 -1.93
N PHE A 92 -13.90 0.71 -2.69
CA PHE A 92 -15.05 0.74 -3.58
C PHE A 92 -15.95 -0.50 -3.44
N ASN A 93 -17.20 -0.33 -3.88
CA ASN A 93 -18.20 -1.39 -4.05
C ASN A 93 -18.14 -1.98 -5.46
N SER A 94 -18.56 -3.23 -5.61
CA SER A 94 -18.65 -3.92 -6.91
C SER A 94 -19.77 -3.38 -7.81
N GLU A 95 -20.76 -2.72 -7.22
CA GLU A 95 -21.91 -2.10 -7.87
C GLU A 95 -22.36 -0.87 -7.06
N PRO A 96 -23.20 0.03 -7.59
CA PRO A 96 -23.63 1.24 -6.87
C PRO A 96 -24.72 0.92 -5.83
N ASN A 97 -24.41 0.06 -4.87
CA ASN A 97 -25.34 -0.38 -3.82
C ASN A 97 -25.34 0.54 -2.58
N GLY A 98 -24.41 1.50 -2.49
CA GLY A 98 -24.33 2.42 -1.35
C GLY A 98 -23.85 1.78 -0.05
N ALA A 99 -23.32 0.56 -0.10
CA ALA A 99 -22.61 -0.02 1.04
C ALA A 99 -21.41 0.86 1.38
N CYS A 100 -21.19 1.10 2.66
CA CYS A 100 -20.05 1.87 3.13
C CYS A 100 -19.69 1.42 4.54
N TRP A 101 -18.41 1.58 4.90
CA TRP A 101 -17.98 1.37 6.28
C TRP A 101 -18.64 2.38 7.21
N HIS A 102 -18.56 3.65 6.83
CA HIS A 102 -19.25 4.76 7.45
C HIS A 102 -19.69 5.74 6.37
N LYS A 103 -20.77 6.48 6.61
CA LYS A 103 -21.17 7.58 5.71
C LYS A 103 -20.31 8.80 6.02
N ASP A 104 -19.15 8.90 5.36
CA ASP A 104 -18.13 9.90 5.68
C ASP A 104 -18.55 11.32 5.27
N PHE A 105 -19.44 11.45 4.28
CA PHE A 105 -20.03 12.73 3.87
C PHE A 105 -21.45 12.56 3.28
N PRO A 106 -22.30 13.62 3.30
CA PRO A 106 -23.72 13.49 2.95
C PRO A 106 -24.01 12.92 1.56
N ASN A 107 -23.17 13.25 0.59
CA ASN A 107 -23.33 12.93 -0.84
C ASN A 107 -22.33 11.87 -1.31
N GLN A 108 -21.96 10.93 -0.45
CA GLN A 108 -21.06 9.83 -0.82
C GLN A 108 -21.61 9.02 -1.99
N SER A 109 -20.77 8.85 -3.02
CA SER A 109 -21.11 8.06 -4.20
C SER A 109 -21.47 6.64 -3.77
N PRO A 110 -22.52 6.01 -4.36
CA PRO A 110 -22.90 4.65 -4.00
C PRO A 110 -21.86 3.60 -4.43
N TRP A 111 -20.86 3.99 -5.22
CA TRP A 111 -19.70 3.18 -5.58
C TRP A 111 -18.59 3.20 -4.53
N VAL A 112 -18.59 4.16 -3.61
CA VAL A 112 -17.50 4.39 -2.66
C VAL A 112 -17.84 3.74 -1.32
N PHE A 113 -17.02 2.76 -0.93
CA PHE A 113 -17.15 2.09 0.35
C PHE A 113 -16.52 2.90 1.48
N GLU A 114 -15.36 3.48 1.22
CA GLU A 114 -14.65 4.39 2.12
C GLU A 114 -13.89 5.43 1.29
N ARG A 115 -13.80 6.67 1.80
CA ARG A 115 -13.17 7.79 1.08
C ARG A 115 -11.99 8.40 1.83
N LYS A 116 -11.10 7.58 2.36
CA LYS A 116 -9.83 8.05 2.93
C LYS A 116 -8.84 8.29 1.79
N PHE A 117 -8.33 9.52 1.72
CA PHE A 117 -7.38 9.86 0.67
C PHE A 117 -5.97 9.38 1.03
N GLU A 118 -5.54 8.37 0.28
CA GLU A 118 -4.28 7.67 0.45
C GLU A 118 -3.51 7.72 -0.87
N LEU A 119 -2.37 8.41 -0.88
CA LEU A 119 -1.59 8.58 -2.10
C LEU A 119 -1.14 7.25 -2.72
N ASP A 120 -0.91 6.23 -1.90
CA ASP A 120 -0.52 4.90 -2.37
C ASP A 120 -1.63 4.18 -3.16
N SER A 121 -2.90 4.56 -2.99
CA SER A 121 -3.97 4.04 -3.84
C SER A 121 -3.74 4.41 -5.31
N TRP A 122 -3.20 5.61 -5.58
CA TRP A 122 -2.85 6.02 -6.94
C TRP A 122 -1.61 5.28 -7.44
N ALA A 123 -0.57 5.19 -6.60
CA ALA A 123 0.66 4.48 -6.93
C ALA A 123 0.42 2.99 -7.22
N SER A 124 -0.51 2.36 -6.51
CA SER A 124 -0.88 0.94 -6.68
C SER A 124 -1.49 0.66 -8.06
N ILE A 125 -2.29 1.58 -8.60
CA ILE A 125 -2.86 1.50 -9.95
C ILE A 125 -1.75 1.57 -11.00
N LEU A 126 -0.85 2.54 -10.86
CA LEU A 126 0.27 2.72 -11.78
C LEU A 126 1.21 1.52 -11.75
N TYR A 127 1.51 1.02 -10.55
CA TYR A 127 2.35 -0.16 -10.35
C TYR A 127 1.79 -1.38 -11.06
N LEU A 128 0.51 -1.73 -10.84
CA LEU A 128 -0.08 -2.90 -11.49
C LEU A 128 -0.09 -2.74 -13.02
N ALA A 129 -0.52 -1.57 -13.52
CA ALA A 129 -0.56 -1.30 -14.95
C ALA A 129 0.81 -1.41 -15.60
N ARG A 130 1.85 -0.85 -14.96
CA ARG A 130 3.25 -0.94 -15.38
C ARG A 130 3.74 -2.38 -15.36
N LYS A 131 3.49 -3.13 -14.29
CA LYS A 131 3.96 -4.52 -14.17
C LYS A 131 3.34 -5.47 -15.17
N VAL A 132 2.05 -5.30 -15.47
CA VAL A 132 1.39 -6.07 -16.54
C VAL A 132 2.07 -5.78 -17.89
N HIS A 133 2.40 -4.51 -18.17
CA HIS A 133 3.10 -4.13 -19.39
C HIS A 133 4.54 -4.66 -19.45
N GLU A 134 5.35 -4.41 -18.42
CA GLU A 134 6.77 -4.79 -18.37
C GLU A 134 6.97 -6.32 -18.44
N ILE A 135 6.12 -7.10 -17.76
CA ILE A 135 6.32 -8.55 -17.61
C ILE A 135 5.69 -9.33 -18.77
N PHE A 136 4.52 -8.92 -19.24
CA PHE A 136 3.75 -9.66 -20.25
C PHE A 136 3.70 -8.99 -21.62
N GLY A 137 4.19 -7.76 -21.76
CA GLY A 137 4.13 -6.99 -23.01
C GLY A 137 2.71 -6.57 -23.42
N VAL A 138 1.72 -6.73 -22.53
CA VAL A 138 0.32 -6.42 -22.81
C VAL A 138 0.05 -4.93 -22.59
N THR A 139 -0.71 -4.30 -23.49
CA THR A 139 -1.04 -2.87 -23.44
C THR A 139 -2.53 -2.56 -23.54
N VAL A 140 -3.39 -3.58 -23.72
CA VAL A 140 -4.84 -3.40 -23.95
C VAL A 140 -5.58 -2.79 -22.75
N HIS A 141 -4.99 -2.80 -21.56
CA HIS A 141 -5.48 -2.11 -20.36
C HIS A 141 -5.04 -0.64 -20.28
N LEU A 142 -4.05 -0.22 -21.07
CA LEU A 142 -3.60 1.17 -21.18
C LEU A 142 -4.50 1.96 -22.15
N ASP A 143 -5.81 1.82 -21.96
CA ASP A 143 -6.84 2.34 -22.85
C ASP A 143 -7.14 3.83 -22.58
N ALA A 144 -8.23 4.33 -23.16
CA ALA A 144 -8.66 5.72 -22.97
C ALA A 144 -9.01 6.05 -21.51
N HIS A 145 -9.52 5.09 -20.72
CA HIS A 145 -9.77 5.30 -19.30
C HIS A 145 -8.46 5.41 -18.53
N PHE A 146 -7.45 4.60 -18.86
CA PHE A 146 -6.13 4.72 -18.23
C PHE A 146 -5.51 6.09 -18.53
N GLN A 147 -5.55 6.55 -19.78
CA GLN A 147 -5.09 7.90 -20.14
C GLN A 147 -5.82 9.00 -19.36
N GLN A 148 -7.15 8.88 -19.25
CA GLN A 148 -7.95 9.81 -18.46
C GLN A 148 -7.57 9.78 -16.98
N ALA A 149 -7.31 8.59 -16.41
CA ALA A 149 -6.89 8.44 -15.03
C ALA A 149 -5.53 9.10 -14.76
N ILE A 150 -4.54 8.93 -15.65
CA ILE A 150 -3.23 9.61 -15.52
C ILE A 150 -3.40 11.12 -15.51
N LYS A 151 -4.21 11.66 -16.43
CA LYS A 151 -4.51 13.10 -16.45
C LYS A 151 -5.10 13.57 -15.12
N VAL A 152 -6.10 12.86 -14.60
CA VAL A 152 -6.72 13.18 -13.31
C VAL A 152 -5.70 13.09 -12.16
N MET A 153 -4.87 12.06 -12.11
CA MET A 153 -3.82 11.91 -11.09
C MET A 153 -2.82 13.07 -11.14
N ILE A 154 -2.37 13.48 -12.33
CA ILE A 154 -1.44 14.61 -12.48
C ILE A 154 -2.12 15.91 -12.02
N ASP A 155 -3.33 16.20 -12.50
CA ASP A 155 -4.07 17.42 -12.16
C ASP A 155 -4.33 17.51 -10.64
N LEU A 156 -4.73 16.40 -10.01
CA LEU A 156 -4.92 16.33 -8.57
C LEU A 156 -3.60 16.40 -7.80
N SER A 157 -2.53 15.76 -8.28
CA SER A 157 -1.21 15.89 -7.66
C SER A 157 -0.77 17.36 -7.61
N ARG A 158 -0.95 18.11 -8.71
CA ARG A 158 -0.66 19.56 -8.72
C ARG A 158 -1.49 20.35 -7.70
N ARG A 159 -2.74 19.94 -7.47
CA ARG A 159 -3.59 20.52 -6.41
C ARG A 159 -3.06 20.16 -5.03
N GLU A 160 -2.76 18.89 -4.78
CA GLU A 160 -2.34 18.40 -3.46
C GLU A 160 -0.88 18.75 -3.11
N GLN A 161 -0.05 19.19 -4.07
CA GLN A 161 1.21 19.91 -3.78
C GLN A 161 0.97 21.27 -3.09
N LYS A 162 -0.23 21.82 -3.26
CA LYS A 162 -0.71 23.08 -2.67
C LYS A 162 -2.03 22.82 -1.95
N HIS A 163 -2.05 21.77 -1.12
CA HIS A 163 -3.23 21.29 -0.45
C HIS A 163 -4.02 22.45 0.18
N ASP A 164 -5.28 22.58 -0.25
CA ASP A 164 -6.26 23.46 0.37
C ASP A 164 -7.07 22.61 1.36
N PRO A 165 -6.98 22.86 2.68
CA PRO A 165 -7.70 22.09 3.68
C PRO A 165 -9.24 22.13 3.53
N GLU A 166 -9.79 23.11 2.79
CA GLU A 166 -11.22 23.16 2.50
C GLU A 166 -11.62 22.28 1.30
N SER A 167 -10.65 21.80 0.51
CA SER A 167 -10.91 20.97 -0.68
C SER A 167 -11.15 19.50 -0.35
N TYR A 168 -10.67 19.04 0.80
CA TYR A 168 -10.89 17.68 1.32
C TYR A 168 -11.06 17.74 2.84
N ILE A 169 -12.29 17.49 3.31
CA ILE A 169 -12.61 17.41 4.74
C ILE A 169 -13.09 15.99 5.03
N PHE A 170 -12.44 15.33 5.98
CA PHE A 170 -12.82 13.99 6.41
C PHE A 170 -12.92 13.93 7.93
N LYS A 171 -14.12 13.63 8.44
CA LYS A 171 -14.37 13.52 9.87
C LYS A 171 -15.21 12.29 10.17
N ARG A 172 -14.74 11.50 11.14
CA ARG A 172 -15.45 10.33 11.65
C ARG A 172 -15.62 10.41 13.15
N SER A 173 -16.80 10.02 13.63
CA SER A 173 -17.17 10.11 15.05
C SER A 173 -17.36 8.72 15.64
N ASN A 174 -16.25 8.01 15.89
CA ASN A 174 -16.25 6.63 16.38
C ASN A 174 -15.29 6.39 17.56
N ASN A 175 -14.81 7.46 18.21
CA ASN A 175 -13.85 7.43 19.32
C ASN A 175 -12.45 6.89 18.99
N ILE A 176 -12.15 6.65 17.72
CA ILE A 176 -10.81 6.26 17.26
C ILE A 176 -10.15 7.50 16.67
N SER A 177 -9.18 8.08 17.39
CA SER A 177 -8.61 9.39 17.02
C SER A 177 -7.90 9.37 15.68
N HIS A 178 -7.25 8.26 15.33
CA HIS A 178 -6.54 8.09 14.06
C HIS A 178 -7.48 7.73 12.89
N ASP A 179 -8.78 7.49 13.13
CA ASP A 179 -9.76 7.21 12.07
C ASP A 179 -10.46 8.47 11.56
N SER A 180 -9.97 9.65 11.97
CA SER A 180 -10.49 10.96 11.56
C SER A 180 -9.33 11.95 11.43
N LEU A 181 -9.44 12.91 10.51
CA LEU A 181 -8.46 13.99 10.42
C LEU A 181 -8.61 14.97 11.59
N SER A 182 -7.47 15.53 12.02
CA SER A 182 -7.38 16.61 13.00
C SER A 182 -7.96 17.92 12.45
N HIS A 183 -7.95 18.99 13.26
CA HIS A 183 -8.40 20.34 12.86
C HIS A 183 -9.82 20.36 12.25
N ASP A 184 -10.75 19.64 12.90
CA ASP A 184 -12.13 19.51 12.45
C ASP A 184 -12.26 18.89 11.04
N GLY A 185 -11.44 17.86 10.78
CA GLY A 185 -11.47 17.10 9.54
C GLY A 185 -10.56 17.63 8.44
N ARG A 186 -9.78 18.68 8.70
CA ARG A 186 -8.90 19.37 7.74
C ARG A 186 -7.47 18.80 7.67
N GLY A 187 -7.08 18.02 8.68
CA GLY A 187 -5.70 17.55 8.82
C GLY A 187 -4.78 18.63 9.41
N ALA A 188 -3.53 18.25 9.67
CA ALA A 188 -2.53 19.19 10.18
C ALA A 188 -2.11 20.20 9.09
N PRO A 189 -1.74 21.44 9.46
CA PRO A 189 -1.22 22.41 8.50
C PRO A 189 0.02 21.90 7.75
N VAL A 190 0.14 22.28 6.48
CA VAL A 190 1.30 21.95 5.64
C VAL A 190 1.88 23.19 4.95
N GLY A 191 3.20 23.20 4.76
CA GLY A 191 3.95 24.18 3.98
C GLY A 191 4.34 23.63 2.60
N PRO A 192 4.65 24.47 1.61
CA PRO A 192 4.96 24.02 0.26
C PRO A 192 6.30 23.26 0.22
N THR A 193 6.27 22.00 -0.24
CA THR A 193 7.47 21.17 -0.39
C THR A 193 7.69 20.64 -1.80
N GLY A 194 6.64 20.59 -2.62
CA GLY A 194 6.64 19.84 -3.89
C GLY A 194 6.23 18.37 -3.74
N MET A 195 6.14 17.84 -2.52
CA MET A 195 5.50 16.55 -2.24
C MET A 195 3.97 16.66 -2.34
N ILE A 196 3.31 15.52 -2.48
CA ILE A 196 1.85 15.39 -2.56
C ILE A 196 1.31 15.11 -1.15
N TYR A 197 0.29 15.87 -0.75
CA TYR A 197 -0.43 15.59 0.49
C TYR A 197 -1.07 14.19 0.46
N SER A 198 -1.06 13.50 1.60
CA SER A 198 -1.81 12.28 1.87
C SER A 198 -2.54 12.47 3.20
N ALA A 199 -3.86 12.29 3.20
CA ALA A 199 -4.67 12.44 4.40
C ALA A 199 -4.48 11.24 5.34
N PHE A 200 -4.38 10.04 4.76
CA PHE A 200 -4.25 8.78 5.48
C PHE A 200 -3.04 7.99 4.96
N ARG A 201 -2.60 7.05 5.81
CA ARG A 201 -1.54 6.08 5.57
C ARG A 201 -2.12 4.83 4.89
N PRO A 202 -1.25 3.91 4.41
CA PRO A 202 -1.66 2.59 3.96
C PRO A 202 -2.28 1.70 5.05
N SER A 203 -2.24 2.11 6.33
CA SER A 203 -2.97 1.50 7.44
C SER A 203 -4.40 2.01 7.58
N ASP A 204 -4.85 2.88 6.66
CA ASP A 204 -6.09 3.65 6.73
C ASP A 204 -6.13 4.61 7.94
N ASP A 205 -5.02 4.85 8.61
CA ASP A 205 -4.94 5.81 9.71
C ASP A 205 -4.52 7.21 9.25
N ALA A 206 -5.03 8.25 9.90
CA ALA A 206 -4.72 9.64 9.60
C ALA A 206 -3.22 9.92 9.75
N CYS A 207 -2.65 10.60 8.76
CA CYS A 207 -1.29 11.13 8.84
C CYS A 207 -1.21 12.18 9.96
N VAL A 208 -0.10 12.19 10.69
CA VAL A 208 0.19 13.26 11.67
C VAL A 208 0.64 14.50 10.90
N TYR A 209 1.55 14.33 9.95
CA TYR A 209 1.93 15.37 8.99
C TYR A 209 1.62 14.94 7.56
N GLY A 210 1.07 15.87 6.76
CA GLY A 210 0.43 15.57 5.49
C GLY A 210 1.34 15.05 4.37
N TYR A 211 2.67 15.18 4.48
CA TYR A 211 3.58 14.60 3.49
C TYR A 211 4.13 13.27 3.97
N LEU A 212 3.37 12.20 3.69
CA LEU A 212 3.77 10.83 3.94
C LEU A 212 4.88 10.42 2.96
N VAL A 213 6.09 10.28 3.47
CA VAL A 213 7.33 10.09 2.71
C VAL A 213 7.35 8.77 1.93
N PRO A 214 7.03 7.59 2.49
CA PRO A 214 7.06 6.34 1.71
C PRO A 214 6.04 6.33 0.56
N SER A 215 4.84 6.91 0.74
CA SER A 215 3.85 7.02 -0.33
C SER A 215 4.29 7.99 -1.43
N ASN A 216 4.90 9.12 -1.07
CA ASN A 216 5.47 10.06 -2.04
C ASN A 216 6.60 9.43 -2.86
N LEU A 217 7.50 8.71 -2.19
CA LEU A 217 8.58 7.96 -2.83
C LEU A 217 8.05 6.89 -3.80
N PHE A 218 7.02 6.13 -3.39
CA PHE A 218 6.40 5.12 -4.24
C PHE A 218 5.71 5.75 -5.47
N PHE A 219 4.86 6.76 -5.27
CA PHE A 219 4.18 7.44 -6.37
C PHE A 219 5.16 8.12 -7.32
N MET A 220 6.19 8.79 -6.80
CA MET A 220 7.27 9.38 -7.60
C MET A 220 7.96 8.33 -8.48
N ASN A 221 8.27 7.14 -7.95
CA ASN A 221 8.87 6.06 -8.74
C ASN A 221 7.96 5.63 -9.90
N GLU A 222 6.66 5.50 -9.65
CA GLU A 222 5.70 5.13 -10.70
C GLU A 222 5.54 6.22 -11.76
N LEU A 223 5.58 7.50 -11.38
CA LEU A 223 5.62 8.62 -12.33
C LEU A 223 6.89 8.60 -13.20
N LYS A 224 8.06 8.32 -12.60
CA LYS A 224 9.33 8.18 -13.34
C LYS A 224 9.30 7.03 -14.35
N ARG A 225 8.49 6.01 -14.09
CA ARG A 225 8.33 4.80 -14.92
C ARG A 225 7.03 4.81 -15.73
N MET A 226 6.49 5.99 -16.03
CA MET A 226 5.25 6.15 -16.79
C MET A 226 5.29 5.40 -18.12
N VAL A 227 4.32 4.52 -18.35
CA VAL A 227 4.24 3.67 -19.54
C VAL A 227 3.64 4.36 -20.76
N LEU A 228 2.91 5.46 -20.57
CA LEU A 228 2.29 6.23 -21.65
C LEU A 228 3.20 7.38 -22.10
N ASP A 229 3.70 7.31 -23.33
CA ASP A 229 4.56 8.36 -23.91
C ASP A 229 3.92 9.75 -23.87
N SER A 230 2.60 9.84 -24.08
CA SER A 230 1.87 11.12 -24.07
C SER A 230 1.89 11.86 -22.74
N HIS A 231 2.17 11.17 -21.63
CA HIS A 231 2.18 11.74 -20.28
C HIS A 231 3.57 11.74 -19.63
N LYS A 232 4.60 11.17 -20.29
CA LYS A 232 5.95 11.01 -19.72
C LYS A 232 6.58 12.33 -19.27
N VAL A 233 6.43 13.40 -20.06
CA VAL A 233 7.03 14.71 -19.73
C VAL A 233 6.40 15.27 -18.46
N ALA A 234 5.07 15.37 -18.42
CA ALA A 234 4.36 15.90 -17.25
C ALA A 234 4.56 15.03 -15.99
N ALA A 235 4.57 13.71 -16.14
CA ALA A 235 4.87 12.79 -15.05
C ALA A 235 6.30 12.97 -14.52
N ARG A 236 7.29 13.15 -15.42
CA ARG A 236 8.68 13.36 -15.03
C ARG A 236 8.87 14.68 -14.30
N GLU A 237 8.28 15.77 -14.79
CA GLU A 237 8.34 17.08 -14.12
C GLU A 237 7.79 17.02 -12.70
N LEU A 238 6.62 16.38 -12.53
CA LEU A 238 6.01 16.17 -11.22
C LEU A 238 6.90 15.31 -10.31
N ALA A 239 7.47 14.23 -10.83
CA ALA A 239 8.37 13.38 -10.07
C ALA A 239 9.65 14.12 -9.63
N ASP A 240 10.20 14.99 -10.46
CA ASP A 240 11.38 15.79 -10.13
C ASP A 240 11.08 16.82 -9.03
N GLU A 241 9.85 17.35 -8.97
CA GLU A 241 9.41 18.22 -7.88
C GLU A 241 9.25 17.46 -6.55
N ILE A 242 8.63 16.28 -6.59
CA ILE A 242 8.50 15.41 -5.41
C ILE A 242 9.89 15.01 -4.90
N GLU A 243 10.81 14.64 -5.79
CA GLU A 243 12.20 14.29 -5.44
C GLU A 243 12.94 15.44 -4.75
N ARG A 244 12.79 16.67 -5.27
CA ARG A 244 13.37 17.86 -4.61
C ARG A 244 12.79 18.05 -3.21
N GLY A 245 11.48 17.93 -3.07
CA GLY A 245 10.80 18.04 -1.78
C GLY A 245 11.26 16.98 -0.77
N ILE A 246 11.39 15.73 -1.18
CA ILE A 246 11.89 14.65 -0.31
C ILE A 246 13.32 14.95 0.14
N ASN A 247 14.20 15.32 -0.78
CA ASN A 247 15.60 15.58 -0.45
C ASN A 247 15.80 16.78 0.49
N GLU A 248 14.96 17.80 0.37
CA GLU A 248 15.05 19.02 1.19
C GLU A 248 14.39 18.85 2.56
N TYR A 249 13.23 18.19 2.63
CA TYR A 249 12.40 18.19 3.83
C TYR A 249 12.37 16.85 4.58
N ALA A 250 12.58 15.72 3.89
CA ALA A 250 12.37 14.39 4.45
C ALA A 250 13.66 13.59 4.71
N VAL A 251 14.80 13.99 4.14
CA VAL A 251 16.11 13.39 4.44
C VAL A 251 16.80 14.21 5.52
N ILE A 252 16.80 13.70 6.75
CA ILE A 252 17.34 14.39 7.94
C ILE A 252 18.39 13.48 8.57
N ASP A 253 19.58 14.02 8.82
CA ASP A 253 20.74 13.26 9.35
C ASP A 253 21.07 11.98 8.56
N GLY A 254 20.71 11.96 7.26
CA GLY A 254 20.94 10.84 6.36
C GLY A 254 19.99 9.65 6.54
N ILE A 255 18.82 9.86 7.14
CA ILE A 255 17.69 8.91 7.15
C ILE A 255 16.42 9.58 6.63
N TYR A 256 15.46 8.77 6.17
CA TYR A 256 14.13 9.26 5.82
C TYR A 256 13.27 9.42 7.09
N ALA A 257 12.63 10.58 7.24
CA ALA A 257 11.45 10.70 8.10
C ALA A 257 10.28 9.90 7.50
N TYR A 258 9.31 9.52 8.34
CA TYR A 258 8.08 8.85 7.89
C TYR A 258 7.09 9.87 7.34
N GLU A 259 6.90 10.98 8.04
CA GLU A 259 6.03 12.09 7.66
C GLU A 259 6.70 13.43 7.95
N VAL A 260 6.43 14.42 7.11
CA VAL A 260 6.86 15.82 7.32
C VAL A 260 5.75 16.78 6.94
N ASP A 261 5.81 18.02 7.41
CA ASP A 261 4.80 19.04 7.12
C ASP A 261 5.29 20.19 6.23
N GLY A 262 6.58 20.28 5.95
CA GLY A 262 7.15 21.43 5.22
C GLY A 262 7.25 22.73 6.03
N LEU A 263 6.94 22.68 7.33
CA LEU A 263 7.03 23.79 8.29
C LEU A 263 8.14 23.56 9.33
N GLY A 264 8.88 22.47 9.21
CA GLY A 264 10.01 22.10 10.06
C GLY A 264 9.72 20.96 11.04
N ASN A 265 8.52 20.38 11.02
CA ASN A 265 8.22 19.19 11.82
C ASN A 265 8.46 17.92 11.01
N SER A 266 8.87 16.87 11.71
CA SER A 266 9.17 15.56 11.13
C SER A 266 8.81 14.47 12.13
N LEU A 267 8.25 13.37 11.63
CA LEU A 267 7.92 12.19 12.40
C LEU A 267 8.85 11.04 12.00
N PHE A 268 9.60 10.52 12.95
CA PHE A 268 10.49 9.37 12.74
C PHE A 268 9.85 8.12 13.34
N MET A 269 9.38 7.24 12.46
CA MET A 269 8.81 5.94 12.78
C MET A 269 8.83 5.08 11.50
N ASP A 270 8.27 3.89 11.57
CA ASP A 270 7.73 3.22 10.39
C ASP A 270 6.50 2.43 10.79
N ASP A 271 5.62 2.19 9.84
CA ASP A 271 4.40 1.40 9.99
C ASP A 271 4.52 0.10 9.19
N ALA A 272 3.80 -0.94 9.60
CA ALA A 272 3.85 -2.23 8.92
C ALA A 272 3.26 -2.19 7.50
N ASN A 273 2.25 -1.36 7.24
CA ASN A 273 1.52 -1.36 5.97
C ASN A 273 2.39 -0.84 4.80
N VAL A 274 2.19 -1.41 3.61
CA VAL A 274 2.96 -1.07 2.40
C VAL A 274 2.20 -0.07 1.54
N PRO A 275 2.79 1.08 1.13
CA PRO A 275 4.19 1.48 1.29
C PRO A 275 4.61 1.95 2.69
N SER A 276 5.65 1.29 3.22
CA SER A 276 6.44 1.68 4.40
C SER A 276 7.87 2.06 3.99
N LEU A 277 8.62 2.72 4.88
CA LEU A 277 10.05 2.99 4.65
C LEU A 277 10.84 1.70 4.44
N LEU A 278 10.50 0.65 5.20
CA LEU A 278 11.09 -0.68 5.05
C LEU A 278 10.83 -1.29 3.66
N SER A 279 9.69 -0.98 3.03
CA SER A 279 9.26 -1.58 1.77
C SER A 279 9.85 -0.96 0.50
N LEU A 280 10.60 0.15 0.62
CA LEU A 280 11.06 0.92 -0.55
C LEU A 280 11.81 0.08 -1.60
N PRO A 281 12.70 -0.86 -1.23
CA PRO A 281 13.31 -1.75 -2.23
C PRO A 281 12.34 -2.78 -2.83
N TYR A 282 11.40 -3.29 -2.04
CA TYR A 282 10.37 -4.22 -2.52
C TYR A 282 9.43 -3.57 -3.57
N LEU A 283 9.30 -2.24 -3.50
CA LEU A 283 8.56 -1.40 -4.44
C LEU A 283 9.43 -0.88 -5.60
N GLU A 284 10.69 -1.30 -5.69
CA GLU A 284 11.66 -0.88 -6.72
C GLU A 284 11.97 0.62 -6.73
N VAL A 285 11.76 1.29 -5.58
CA VAL A 285 12.06 2.71 -5.40
C VAL A 285 13.55 2.92 -5.16
N LEU A 286 14.15 2.08 -4.31
CA LEU A 286 15.56 2.17 -3.91
C LEU A 286 16.24 0.80 -4.03
N ASP A 287 17.56 0.80 -4.17
CA ASP A 287 18.35 -0.43 -4.01
C ASP A 287 18.43 -0.81 -2.52
N CYS A 288 18.52 -2.11 -2.21
CA CYS A 288 18.68 -2.57 -0.82
C CYS A 288 19.98 -2.07 -0.16
N ASN A 289 20.97 -1.64 -0.95
CA ASN A 289 22.24 -1.08 -0.50
C ASN A 289 22.29 0.46 -0.58
N ASP A 290 21.17 1.14 -0.89
CA ASP A 290 21.14 2.60 -0.84
C ASP A 290 21.53 3.09 0.58
N PRO A 291 22.51 4.00 0.71
CA PRO A 291 23.07 4.33 2.01
C PRO A 291 22.09 5.04 2.95
N ILE A 292 21.11 5.78 2.41
CA ILE A 292 20.06 6.43 3.23
C ILE A 292 19.07 5.35 3.66
N TYR A 293 18.67 4.46 2.76
CA TYR A 293 17.79 3.33 3.09
C TYR A 293 18.40 2.41 4.14
N VAL A 294 19.69 2.05 4.04
CA VAL A 294 20.34 1.17 5.02
C VAL A 294 20.30 1.78 6.43
N LYS A 295 20.65 3.07 6.56
CA LYS A 295 20.55 3.78 7.86
C LYS A 295 19.11 3.88 8.35
N THR A 296 18.17 4.16 7.45
CA THR A 296 16.74 4.21 7.77
C THR A 296 16.24 2.85 8.24
N ARG A 297 16.64 1.76 7.56
CA ARG A 297 16.31 0.38 7.92
C ARG A 297 16.83 0.02 9.31
N GLU A 298 18.06 0.40 9.65
CA GLU A 298 18.62 0.20 10.98
C GLU A 298 17.83 0.95 12.05
N PHE A 299 17.42 2.20 11.77
CA PHE A 299 16.60 2.99 12.67
C PHE A 299 15.22 2.34 12.89
N ILE A 300 14.51 2.00 11.82
CA ILE A 300 13.10 1.54 11.89
C ILE A 300 12.96 0.11 12.43
N LEU A 301 14.00 -0.71 12.33
CA LEU A 301 14.09 -2.06 12.91
C LEU A 301 14.78 -2.05 14.28
N SER A 302 14.62 -0.98 15.04
CA SER A 302 15.17 -0.80 16.38
C SER A 302 14.14 -0.18 17.32
N PRO A 303 14.37 -0.20 18.66
CA PRO A 303 13.51 0.49 19.62
C PRO A 303 13.37 2.00 19.42
N ASN A 304 14.12 2.62 18.50
CA ASN A 304 13.92 4.03 18.14
C ASN A 304 12.63 4.24 17.32
N ASN A 305 12.14 3.21 16.63
CA ASN A 305 10.80 3.25 16.05
C ASN A 305 9.78 2.90 17.15
N PRO A 306 8.83 3.80 17.47
CA PRO A 306 7.84 3.53 18.52
C PRO A 306 6.94 2.33 18.24
N TYR A 307 6.83 1.89 16.98
CA TYR A 307 6.06 0.72 16.57
C TYR A 307 6.92 -0.50 16.29
N PHE A 308 8.21 -0.48 16.62
CA PHE A 308 9.03 -1.68 16.64
C PHE A 308 8.89 -2.39 17.98
N PHE A 309 8.38 -3.61 17.95
CA PHE A 309 8.20 -4.44 19.14
C PHE A 309 9.09 -5.66 19.11
N SER A 310 9.52 -6.11 20.29
CA SER A 310 10.32 -7.33 20.47
C SER A 310 9.83 -8.07 21.71
N GLY A 311 9.65 -9.38 21.58
CA GLY A 311 9.20 -10.26 22.66
C GLY A 311 9.90 -11.61 22.62
N THR A 312 9.34 -12.58 23.33
CA THR A 312 9.90 -13.93 23.45
C THR A 312 9.78 -14.76 22.18
N LYS A 313 8.80 -14.45 21.30
CA LYS A 313 8.54 -15.22 20.07
C LYS A 313 8.92 -14.48 18.80
N ALA A 314 8.65 -13.19 18.74
CA ALA A 314 8.89 -12.40 17.53
C ALA A 314 9.45 -11.01 17.83
N ARG A 315 9.98 -10.39 16.78
CA ARG A 315 10.27 -8.96 16.71
C ARG A 315 9.92 -8.45 15.32
N GLY A 316 9.49 -7.21 15.22
CA GLY A 316 9.02 -6.64 13.96
C GLY A 316 8.36 -5.30 14.16
N ILE A 317 7.78 -4.78 13.08
CA ILE A 317 7.05 -3.51 13.09
C ILE A 317 5.56 -3.83 13.22
N GLY A 318 4.88 -3.11 14.09
CA GLY A 318 3.44 -3.11 14.23
C GLY A 318 2.81 -1.90 13.57
N SER A 319 1.64 -1.50 14.08
CA SER A 319 0.96 -0.28 13.68
C SER A 319 0.20 0.27 14.88
N GLN A 320 -0.02 1.59 14.88
CA GLN A 320 -0.96 2.23 15.82
C GLN A 320 -2.40 1.71 15.65
N HIS A 321 -2.70 1.11 14.49
CA HIS A 321 -3.96 0.47 14.17
C HIS A 321 -4.27 -0.76 15.05
N THR A 322 -3.22 -1.36 15.63
CA THR A 322 -3.31 -2.60 16.41
C THR A 322 -2.85 -2.41 17.85
N PRO A 323 -3.22 -3.31 18.79
CA PRO A 323 -2.82 -3.17 20.18
C PRO A 323 -1.30 -3.14 20.36
N GLU A 324 -0.84 -2.52 21.44
CA GLU A 324 0.59 -2.49 21.79
C GLU A 324 1.19 -3.90 21.81
N LYS A 325 2.49 -4.00 21.48
CA LYS A 325 3.24 -5.26 21.42
C LYS A 325 2.74 -6.25 20.37
N HIS A 326 1.93 -5.80 19.42
CA HIS A 326 1.59 -6.61 18.24
C HIS A 326 2.49 -6.24 17.07
N VAL A 327 3.03 -7.26 16.41
CA VAL A 327 3.77 -7.12 15.14
C VAL A 327 2.93 -7.67 14.02
N TRP A 328 3.09 -7.09 12.84
CA TRP A 328 2.36 -7.54 11.67
C TRP A 328 3.20 -8.51 10.85
N PRO A 329 2.68 -9.68 10.45
CA PRO A 329 3.36 -10.61 9.55
C PRO A 329 3.85 -9.95 8.26
N ILE A 330 3.12 -8.95 7.73
CA ILE A 330 3.55 -8.21 6.54
C ILE A 330 4.90 -7.52 6.75
N SER A 331 5.17 -6.94 7.93
CA SER A 331 6.45 -6.27 8.19
C SER A 331 7.62 -7.26 8.23
N ILE A 332 7.39 -8.46 8.77
CA ILE A 332 8.39 -9.54 8.81
C ILE A 332 8.69 -10.03 7.39
N ALA A 333 7.64 -10.23 6.59
CA ALA A 333 7.78 -10.62 5.18
C ALA A 333 8.52 -9.54 4.38
N ILE A 334 8.19 -8.26 4.56
CA ILE A 334 8.87 -7.15 3.87
C ILE A 334 10.32 -7.02 4.34
N ALA A 335 10.61 -7.17 5.63
CA ALA A 335 11.98 -7.21 6.13
C ALA A 335 12.81 -8.30 5.44
N ALA A 336 12.23 -9.48 5.24
CA ALA A 336 12.87 -10.58 4.52
C ALA A 336 13.07 -10.26 3.03
N LEU A 337 12.03 -9.80 2.35
CA LEU A 337 12.03 -9.50 0.91
C LEU A 337 13.01 -8.38 0.54
N THR A 338 13.39 -7.55 1.51
CA THR A 338 14.34 -6.43 1.36
C THR A 338 15.68 -6.69 2.07
N SER A 339 15.93 -7.93 2.52
CA SER A 339 17.21 -8.34 3.08
C SER A 339 18.14 -8.92 2.01
N VAL A 340 19.41 -8.50 2.05
CA VAL A 340 20.50 -9.07 1.25
C VAL A 340 21.07 -10.35 1.86
N ASN A 341 20.70 -10.67 3.11
CA ASN A 341 21.17 -11.86 3.82
C ASN A 341 20.17 -13.01 3.67
N SER A 342 20.61 -14.12 3.08
CA SER A 342 19.78 -15.33 2.90
C SER A 342 19.34 -15.98 4.20
N GLU A 343 20.15 -15.91 5.26
CA GLU A 343 19.77 -16.47 6.56
C GLU A 343 18.62 -15.72 7.19
N ASP A 344 18.61 -14.38 7.10
CA ASP A 344 17.52 -13.56 7.61
C ASP A 344 16.21 -13.87 6.89
N ARG A 345 16.28 -14.13 5.58
CA ARG A 345 15.13 -14.56 4.78
C ARG A 345 14.60 -15.92 5.24
N SER A 346 15.48 -16.89 5.47
CA SER A 346 15.05 -18.21 5.96
C SER A 346 14.41 -18.12 7.34
N ARG A 347 15.05 -17.40 8.28
CA ARG A 347 14.52 -17.19 9.64
C ARG A 347 13.15 -16.52 9.63
N ALA A 348 12.93 -15.56 8.74
CA ALA A 348 11.64 -14.89 8.61
C ALA A 348 10.55 -15.85 8.10
N VAL A 349 10.85 -16.72 7.13
CA VAL A 349 9.90 -17.75 6.68
C VAL A 349 9.56 -18.71 7.81
N ASP A 350 10.57 -19.22 8.53
CA ASP A 350 10.36 -20.10 9.67
C ASP A 350 9.54 -19.42 10.77
N LEU A 351 9.81 -18.13 11.04
CA LEU A 351 9.06 -17.34 12.01
C LEU A 351 7.59 -17.23 11.62
N LEU A 352 7.31 -16.79 10.40
CA LEU A 352 5.94 -16.65 9.87
C LEU A 352 5.17 -17.97 9.96
N GLU A 353 5.81 -19.10 9.66
CA GLU A 353 5.20 -20.43 9.78
C GLU A 353 4.91 -20.85 11.22
N SER A 354 5.73 -20.40 12.17
CA SER A 354 5.61 -20.72 13.58
C SER A 354 4.67 -19.79 14.36
N THR A 355 4.28 -18.65 13.78
CA THR A 355 3.43 -17.63 14.42
C THR A 355 2.07 -17.49 13.76
N ASP A 356 1.54 -18.56 13.15
CA ASP A 356 0.22 -18.60 12.51
C ASP A 356 -0.91 -19.05 13.45
N ALA A 357 -0.61 -19.18 14.74
CA ALA A 357 -1.51 -19.73 15.79
C ALA A 357 -2.15 -21.08 15.44
N GLY A 358 -1.52 -21.88 14.57
CA GLY A 358 -2.06 -23.15 14.09
C GLY A 358 -3.22 -23.02 13.08
N THR A 359 -3.54 -21.81 12.64
CA THR A 359 -4.64 -21.55 11.68
C THR A 359 -4.25 -21.91 10.24
N GLY A 360 -2.95 -21.91 9.93
CA GLY A 360 -2.44 -22.10 8.58
C GLY A 360 -2.49 -20.84 7.71
N PHE A 361 -2.88 -19.69 8.26
CA PHE A 361 -2.98 -18.40 7.56
C PHE A 361 -2.16 -17.31 8.24
N MET A 362 -1.86 -16.25 7.49
CA MET A 362 -1.26 -15.04 8.06
C MET A 362 -2.37 -14.13 8.57
N HIS A 363 -2.16 -13.57 9.75
CA HIS A 363 -3.06 -12.60 10.40
C HIS A 363 -2.64 -11.16 10.08
N GLU A 364 -3.47 -10.19 10.49
CA GLU A 364 -3.09 -8.78 10.42
C GLU A 364 -1.94 -8.49 11.40
N SER A 365 -2.11 -8.89 12.66
CA SER A 365 -1.10 -8.72 13.70
C SER A 365 -1.16 -9.81 14.76
N PHE A 366 -0.07 -10.03 15.49
CA PHE A 366 -0.02 -10.95 16.63
C PHE A 366 0.91 -10.45 17.74
N ASN A 367 0.63 -10.82 18.99
CA ASN A 367 1.44 -10.40 20.13
C ASN A 367 2.85 -11.03 20.09
N VAL A 368 3.90 -10.23 20.29
CA VAL A 368 5.30 -10.68 20.24
C VAL A 368 5.69 -11.75 21.27
N ASN A 369 4.86 -11.99 22.29
CA ASN A 369 5.06 -13.02 23.31
C ASN A 369 4.11 -14.21 23.18
N ASP A 370 3.02 -14.08 22.41
CA ASP A 370 1.95 -15.07 22.30
C ASP A 370 1.17 -14.89 20.98
N GLU A 371 1.51 -15.66 19.95
CA GLU A 371 0.86 -15.66 18.63
C GLU A 371 -0.63 -16.02 18.68
N SER A 372 -1.11 -16.67 19.75
CA SER A 372 -2.53 -16.97 19.88
C SER A 372 -3.40 -15.73 20.11
N VAL A 373 -2.78 -14.60 20.47
CA VAL A 373 -3.40 -13.29 20.56
C VAL A 373 -3.10 -12.53 19.26
N PHE A 374 -4.02 -12.63 18.31
CA PHE A 374 -3.90 -12.03 16.97
C PHE A 374 -5.16 -11.26 16.55
N THR A 375 -5.05 -10.46 15.49
CA THR A 375 -6.17 -9.73 14.85
C THR A 375 -6.36 -10.20 13.41
N ARG A 376 -7.63 -10.27 12.96
CA ARG A 376 -8.10 -10.80 11.65
C ARG A 376 -7.70 -12.26 11.37
N GLU A 377 -8.70 -13.15 11.33
CA GLU A 377 -8.55 -14.61 11.13
C GLU A 377 -8.19 -15.03 9.71
#